data_AF-A0AAD3P922-F1
#
_entry.id   AF-A0AAD3P922-F1
#
_cell.length_a   1.000
_cell.length_b   1.000
_cell.length_c   1.000
_cell.angle_alpha   90.00
_cell.angle_beta   90.00
_cell.angle_gamma   90.00
#
_symmetry.space_group_name_H-M   'P 1'
#
loop_
_entity.id
_entity.type
_entity.pdbx_description
1 polymer ?
#
loop_
_entity_poly.entity_id
_entity_poly.type
_entity_poly.pdbx_seq_one_letter_code
_entity_poly.pdbx_strand_id
1 'polypeptide(L)'
;MDRHQSSNDSFSSCHLITDKSIIIFCYNLILYLTCDIQCKREGFLQRIKEEEGEGCNIYGFLEVNKVAGNFHVAPGKSFQQSGVHVHDLLAFQKDSFNITHKINRLAFGDYIPGVVNPLDGVQWTHSTPNGMYQYFIKVVPTIYTHFNGHSIQSNQFSVTEHFRSAGAGHFQTLPGVFFFYDLSPIKVTFTEQHVSFLHFLTNVCAIVGGVFTVSGILDSFIYHGQRAIKKKIEIGKFS
;
A
#
# COMPACT_ATOMS: atom_id res chain seq x y z
N MET A 1 -21.83 -25.79 -39.15
CA MET A 1 -22.24 -26.52 -37.93
C MET A 1 -21.12 -26.29 -36.93
N ASP A 2 -21.13 -25.14 -36.24
CA ASP A 2 -21.74 -24.93 -34.91
C ASP A 2 -20.91 -25.61 -33.80
N ARG A 3 -20.67 -25.11 -32.58
CA ARG A 3 -20.76 -23.82 -31.87
C ARG A 3 -20.33 -24.16 -30.40
N HIS A 4 -19.59 -23.28 -29.69
CA HIS A 4 -19.44 -23.07 -28.21
C HIS A 4 -19.44 -24.26 -27.19
N GLN A 5 -18.64 -24.33 -26.11
CA GLN A 5 -18.56 -23.41 -24.93
C GLN A 5 -17.49 -23.88 -23.88
N SER A 6 -16.66 -22.93 -23.39
CA SER A 6 -16.08 -22.65 -22.04
C SER A 6 -15.86 -23.69 -20.89
N SER A 7 -14.86 -23.35 -20.04
CA SER A 7 -14.61 -23.68 -18.59
C SER A 7 -13.71 -24.89 -18.29
N ASN A 8 -12.73 -24.91 -17.37
CA ASN A 8 -12.33 -24.06 -16.24
C ASN A 8 -10.83 -24.24 -15.91
N ASP A 9 -10.19 -23.13 -15.52
CA ASP A 9 -8.85 -23.04 -14.93
C ASP A 9 -8.82 -23.50 -13.46
N SER A 10 -7.71 -24.10 -13.01
CA SER A 10 -7.35 -24.24 -11.60
C SER A 10 -5.84 -24.50 -11.45
N PHE A 11 -5.04 -23.43 -11.50
CA PHE A 11 -3.67 -23.45 -10.98
C PHE A 11 -3.66 -22.76 -9.62
N SER A 12 -3.69 -23.54 -8.54
CA SER A 12 -3.43 -23.07 -7.18
C SER A 12 -1.93 -23.17 -6.89
N SER A 13 -1.27 -22.06 -6.57
CA SER A 13 0.09 -22.09 -6.01
C SER A 13 0.16 -21.26 -4.73
N CYS A 14 0.05 -21.97 -3.60
CA CYS A 14 0.56 -21.54 -2.30
C CYS A 14 1.80 -22.38 -2.03
N HIS A 15 2.99 -21.79 -2.02
CA HIS A 15 4.19 -22.43 -1.49
C HIS A 15 4.49 -21.84 -0.10
N LEU A 16 3.93 -22.48 0.93
CA LEU A 16 4.24 -22.22 2.33
C LEU A 16 5.44 -23.08 2.73
N ILE A 17 6.63 -22.48 2.84
CA ILE A 17 7.78 -23.11 3.50
C ILE A 17 7.89 -22.49 4.89
N THR A 18 7.09 -22.94 5.84
CA THR A 18 7.37 -22.75 7.27
C THR A 18 6.79 -23.93 8.05
N ASP A 19 7.65 -24.65 8.78
CA ASP A 19 7.31 -25.77 9.69
C ASP A 19 6.65 -25.28 11.00
N LYS A 20 5.95 -24.14 10.92
CA LYS A 20 5.31 -23.43 12.05
C LYS A 20 3.84 -23.27 11.71
N SER A 21 2.95 -23.75 12.57
CA SER A 21 1.50 -23.73 12.34
C SER A 21 0.93 -22.31 12.47
N ILE A 22 1.18 -21.45 11.48
CA ILE A 22 0.51 -20.17 11.30
C ILE A 22 -0.64 -20.36 10.32
N ILE A 23 -1.85 -20.02 10.75
CA ILE A 23 -3.02 -20.10 9.89
C ILE A 23 -3.28 -18.72 9.30
N ILE A 24 -3.16 -18.62 7.97
CA ILE A 24 -3.60 -17.47 7.20
C ILE A 24 -5.00 -17.78 6.68
N PHE A 25 -6.02 -17.18 7.28
CA PHE A 25 -7.37 -17.27 6.75
C PHE A 25 -7.58 -16.19 5.70
N CYS A 26 -8.14 -16.52 4.55
CA CYS A 26 -8.70 -15.54 3.63
C CYS A 26 -10.13 -15.93 3.30
N TYR A 27 -11.05 -14.96 3.36
CA TYR A 27 -12.49 -15.05 3.07
C TYR A 27 -12.92 -16.32 2.28
N ASN A 28 -13.64 -17.22 2.96
CA ASN A 28 -14.23 -18.48 2.44
C ASN A 28 -13.29 -19.48 1.73
N LEU A 29 -11.97 -19.26 1.67
CA LEU A 29 -11.02 -20.24 1.16
C LEU A 29 -10.18 -20.77 2.34
N ILE A 30 -10.58 -21.93 2.85
CA ILE A 30 -9.76 -22.69 3.80
C ILE A 30 -8.64 -23.34 2.99
N LEU A 31 -7.41 -22.87 3.15
CA LEU A 31 -6.26 -23.69 2.77
C LEU A 31 -6.16 -24.82 3.80
N TYR A 32 -6.64 -26.00 3.43
CA TYR A 32 -6.58 -27.18 4.26
C TYR A 32 -5.13 -27.68 4.37
N LEU A 33 -4.47 -27.38 5.49
CA LEU A 33 -3.50 -28.30 6.08
C LEU A 33 -4.28 -29.22 7.02
N THR A 34 -4.85 -30.30 6.47
CA THR A 34 -5.40 -31.38 7.30
C THR A 34 -4.25 -32.03 8.07
N CYS A 35 -4.05 -31.69 9.35
CA CYS A 35 -3.36 -32.58 10.27
C CYS A 35 -4.39 -33.46 10.96
N ASP A 36 -4.71 -34.60 10.36
CA ASP A 36 -5.47 -35.66 11.01
C ASP A 36 -4.54 -36.56 11.84
N ILE A 37 -5.00 -36.97 13.03
CA ILE A 37 -4.52 -37.91 14.09
C ILE A 37 -3.00 -38.00 14.43
N GLN A 38 -2.09 -37.70 13.52
CA GLN A 38 -0.63 -37.88 13.62
C GLN A 38 0.04 -36.81 14.51
N CYS A 39 -0.45 -35.56 14.51
CA CYS A 39 0.12 -34.46 15.31
C CYS A 39 0.08 -34.69 16.83
N LYS A 40 -0.87 -35.49 17.36
CA LYS A 40 -0.95 -35.76 18.81
C LYS A 40 0.19 -36.68 19.29
N ARG A 41 0.77 -37.50 18.41
CA ARG A 41 1.82 -38.47 18.74
C ARG A 41 3.23 -37.86 18.67
N GLU A 42 3.34 -36.62 18.19
CA GLU A 42 4.59 -36.03 17.72
C GLU A 42 5.11 -34.85 18.58
N GLY A 43 4.63 -34.69 19.83
CA GLY A 43 5.22 -33.72 20.76
C GLY A 43 5.07 -32.24 20.34
N PHE A 44 3.97 -31.88 19.69
CA PHE A 44 3.67 -30.51 19.21
C PHE A 44 3.87 -29.42 20.29
N LEU A 45 3.44 -29.68 21.53
CA LEU A 45 3.61 -28.75 22.66
C LEU A 45 5.07 -28.61 23.11
N GLN A 46 5.89 -29.64 22.90
CA GLN A 46 7.31 -29.64 23.25
C GLN A 46 8.10 -28.78 22.24
N ARG A 47 7.81 -28.92 20.95
CA ARG A 47 8.37 -28.07 19.87
C ARG A 47 8.03 -26.59 20.03
N ILE A 48 6.79 -26.27 20.43
CA ILE A 48 6.40 -24.87 20.73
C ILE A 48 7.24 -24.26 21.86
N LYS A 49 7.58 -25.05 22.90
CA LYS A 49 8.43 -24.60 24.01
C LYS A 49 9.91 -24.52 23.63
N GLU A 50 10.37 -25.41 22.75
CA GLU A 50 11.75 -25.43 22.25
C GLU A 50 12.04 -24.27 21.28
N GLU A 51 11.00 -23.70 20.66
CA GLU A 51 11.07 -22.55 19.75
C GLU A 51 10.69 -21.20 20.41
N GLU A 52 10.62 -21.15 21.75
CA GLU A 52 10.40 -19.90 22.50
C GLU A 52 11.49 -18.87 22.15
N GLY A 53 11.09 -17.78 21.49
CA GLY A 53 11.99 -16.70 21.06
C GLY A 53 12.22 -16.65 19.54
N GLU A 54 11.71 -17.61 18.77
CA GLU A 54 11.82 -17.57 17.31
C GLU A 54 10.65 -16.84 16.63
N GLY A 55 10.95 -16.05 15.61
CA GLY A 55 9.95 -15.43 14.73
C GLY A 55 9.52 -16.36 13.59
N CYS A 56 8.49 -15.94 12.85
CA CYS A 56 8.10 -16.56 11.59
C CYS A 56 8.14 -15.51 10.47
N ASN A 57 8.66 -15.89 9.31
CA ASN A 57 8.66 -15.06 8.11
C ASN A 57 7.63 -15.61 7.11
N ILE A 58 6.63 -14.81 6.79
CA ILE A 58 5.54 -15.18 5.89
C ILE A 58 5.69 -14.37 4.60
N TYR A 59 5.72 -15.05 3.47
CA TYR A 59 5.74 -14.43 2.14
C TYR A 59 4.84 -15.21 1.19
N GLY A 60 4.20 -14.51 0.26
CA GLY A 60 3.32 -15.14 -0.71
C GLY A 60 2.43 -14.13 -1.41
N PHE A 61 1.59 -14.64 -2.29
CA PHE A 61 0.55 -13.89 -2.99
C PHE A 61 -0.78 -14.57 -2.73
N LEU A 62 -1.84 -13.78 -2.68
CA LEU A 62 -3.17 -14.25 -2.35
C LEU A 62 -4.16 -13.65 -3.33
N GLU A 63 -4.77 -14.51 -4.12
CA GLU A 63 -5.84 -14.10 -5.04
C GLU A 63 -7.16 -14.08 -4.26
N VAL A 64 -7.80 -12.91 -4.24
CA VAL A 64 -9.03 -12.68 -3.50
C VAL A 64 -10.08 -12.08 -4.42
N ASN A 65 -11.35 -12.35 -4.10
CA ASN A 65 -12.46 -11.68 -4.76
C ASN A 65 -12.39 -10.17 -4.51
N LYS A 66 -12.80 -9.38 -5.51
CA LYS A 66 -12.90 -7.91 -5.42
C LYS A 66 -14.13 -7.49 -4.61
N VAL A 67 -14.17 -7.88 -3.33
CA VAL A 67 -15.19 -7.53 -2.35
C VAL A 67 -14.53 -7.24 -1.01
N ALA A 68 -15.25 -6.62 -0.09
CA ALA A 68 -14.76 -6.45 1.28
C ALA A 68 -14.44 -7.81 1.91
N GLY A 69 -13.28 -7.89 2.56
CA GLY A 69 -12.77 -9.13 3.11
C GLY A 69 -11.89 -8.93 4.34
N ASN A 70 -11.44 -10.04 4.91
CA ASN A 70 -10.41 -10.02 5.93
C ASN A 70 -9.47 -11.22 5.79
N PHE A 71 -8.22 -10.99 6.17
CA PHE A 71 -7.28 -12.05 6.48
C PHE A 71 -6.63 -11.79 7.83
N HIS A 72 -6.20 -12.83 8.52
CA HIS A 72 -5.61 -12.69 9.84
C HIS A 72 -4.57 -13.76 10.12
N VAL A 73 -3.67 -13.42 11.05
CA VAL A 73 -2.57 -14.24 11.54
C VAL A 73 -2.79 -14.42 13.04
N ALA A 74 -3.16 -15.62 13.46
CA ALA A 74 -3.44 -15.96 14.85
C ALA A 74 -2.92 -17.35 15.20
N PRO A 75 -2.55 -17.60 16.48
CA PRO A 75 -2.16 -18.92 16.94
C PRO A 75 -3.38 -19.84 17.07
N GLY A 76 -3.29 -21.08 16.58
CA GLY A 76 -4.34 -22.09 16.79
C GLY A 76 -4.44 -23.14 15.69
N LYS A 77 -5.33 -24.13 15.89
CA LYS A 77 -5.81 -25.05 14.84
C LYS A 77 -7.17 -24.57 14.34
N SER A 78 -7.36 -24.52 13.02
CA SER A 78 -8.65 -24.20 12.42
C SER A 78 -9.56 -25.43 12.42
N PHE A 79 -10.63 -25.40 13.20
CA PHE A 79 -11.72 -26.38 13.09
C PHE A 79 -12.97 -25.70 12.53
N GLN A 80 -13.52 -26.25 11.45
CA GLN A 80 -14.85 -25.88 10.96
C GLN A 80 -15.81 -26.99 11.37
N GLN A 81 -16.65 -26.74 12.38
CA GLN A 81 -17.71 -27.67 12.76
C GLN A 81 -19.06 -27.00 12.52
N SER A 82 -19.87 -27.59 11.64
CA SER A 82 -21.27 -27.24 11.42
C SER A 82 -21.54 -25.77 11.06
N GLY A 83 -20.74 -25.18 10.17
CA GLY A 83 -21.00 -23.84 9.61
C GLY A 83 -20.76 -22.67 10.57
N VAL A 84 -20.19 -22.92 11.76
CA VAL A 84 -19.79 -21.90 12.73
C VAL A 84 -18.31 -22.11 13.08
N HIS A 85 -17.51 -21.05 13.00
CA HIS A 85 -16.12 -21.07 13.46
C HIS A 85 -16.09 -21.06 14.99
N VAL A 86 -15.78 -22.21 15.60
CA VAL A 86 -15.61 -22.31 17.06
C VAL A 86 -14.14 -22.63 17.32
N HIS A 87 -13.44 -21.73 18.00
CA HIS A 87 -12.06 -21.95 18.41
C HIS A 87 -12.03 -22.69 19.75
N ASP A 88 -11.35 -23.84 19.80
CA ASP A 88 -11.01 -24.49 21.07
C ASP A 88 -9.81 -23.76 21.69
N LEU A 89 -10.11 -22.67 22.40
CA LEU A 89 -9.14 -21.74 23.00
C LEU A 89 -8.47 -22.28 24.28
N LEU A 90 -8.88 -23.46 24.75
CA LEU A 90 -8.44 -23.99 26.05
C LEU A 90 -6.97 -24.43 26.06
N ALA A 91 -6.38 -24.73 24.89
CA ALA A 91 -4.98 -25.15 24.79
C ALA A 91 -3.98 -23.97 24.77
N PHE A 92 -4.42 -22.77 24.40
CA PHE A 92 -3.55 -21.58 24.26
C PHE A 92 -3.80 -20.50 25.31
N GLN A 93 -4.83 -20.67 26.15
CA GLN A 93 -5.18 -19.72 27.22
C GLN A 93 -4.13 -19.60 28.34
N LYS A 94 -3.15 -20.51 28.41
CA LYS A 94 -2.14 -20.54 29.48
C LYS A 94 -0.83 -19.85 29.13
N ASP A 95 -0.54 -19.63 27.86
CA ASP A 95 0.74 -19.09 27.41
C ASP A 95 0.57 -17.66 26.86
N SER A 96 1.49 -16.77 27.23
CA SER A 96 1.50 -15.39 26.75
C SER A 96 1.98 -15.33 25.30
N PHE A 97 1.11 -14.93 24.36
CA PHE A 97 1.46 -14.78 22.96
C PHE A 97 1.98 -13.38 22.64
N ASN A 98 3.14 -13.32 21.98
CA ASN A 98 3.73 -12.08 21.50
C ASN A 98 3.22 -11.76 20.09
N ILE A 99 2.53 -10.63 19.94
CA ILE A 99 2.00 -10.14 18.67
C ILE A 99 2.93 -9.13 17.97
N THR A 100 4.16 -8.99 18.44
CA THR A 100 5.19 -8.17 17.79
C THR A 100 5.41 -8.67 16.37
N HIS A 101 5.32 -7.78 15.39
CA HIS A 101 5.43 -8.14 13.99
C HIS A 101 6.07 -7.01 13.17
N LYS A 102 6.64 -7.40 12.02
CA LYS A 102 7.20 -6.49 11.02
C LYS A 102 6.57 -6.81 9.68
N ILE A 103 5.96 -5.81 9.05
CA ILE A 103 5.45 -5.91 7.69
C ILE A 103 6.57 -5.46 6.77
N ASN A 104 7.17 -6.41 6.05
CA ASN A 104 8.22 -6.08 5.10
C ASN A 104 7.64 -5.41 3.86
N ARG A 105 6.57 -6.00 3.31
CA ARG A 105 5.87 -5.47 2.14
C ARG A 105 4.43 -5.95 2.11
N LEU A 106 3.49 -5.04 1.83
CA LEU A 106 2.09 -5.37 1.53
C LEU A 106 1.61 -4.52 0.37
N ALA A 107 1.12 -5.16 -0.70
CA ALA A 107 0.66 -4.50 -1.90
C ALA A 107 -0.62 -5.14 -2.44
N PHE A 108 -1.46 -4.34 -3.10
CA PHE A 108 -2.69 -4.78 -3.75
C PHE A 108 -2.59 -4.60 -5.27
N GLY A 109 -2.20 -5.66 -5.97
CA GLY A 109 -1.97 -5.61 -7.42
C GLY A 109 -0.54 -5.19 -7.79
N ASP A 110 -0.39 -4.65 -9.00
CA ASP A 110 0.91 -4.34 -9.60
C ASP A 110 1.59 -3.11 -8.99
N TYR A 111 2.90 -3.00 -9.14
CA TYR A 111 3.64 -1.82 -8.72
C TYR A 111 3.30 -0.59 -9.58
N ILE A 112 3.01 0.54 -8.94
CA ILE A 112 2.83 1.84 -9.60
C ILE A 112 4.04 2.72 -9.26
N PRO A 113 4.71 3.34 -10.25
CA PRO A 113 5.84 4.23 -9.98
C PRO A 113 5.40 5.46 -9.17
N GLY A 114 6.19 5.80 -8.15
CA GLY A 114 5.94 6.98 -7.29
C GLY A 114 4.94 6.76 -6.16
N VAL A 115 4.25 5.62 -6.11
CA VAL A 115 3.36 5.23 -5.00
C VAL A 115 4.17 4.49 -3.95
N VAL A 116 4.12 4.97 -2.70
CA VAL A 116 4.71 4.28 -1.53
C VAL A 116 3.57 3.67 -0.71
N ASN A 117 3.63 2.37 -0.44
CA ASN A 117 2.61 1.71 0.37
C ASN A 117 2.80 2.07 1.85
N PRO A 118 1.72 2.37 2.59
CA PRO A 118 1.83 2.84 3.97
C PRO A 118 2.32 1.77 4.97
N LEU A 119 2.21 0.49 4.64
CA LEU A 119 2.63 -0.62 5.52
C LEU A 119 3.99 -1.23 5.17
N ASP A 120 4.69 -0.70 4.16
CA ASP A 120 6.01 -1.23 3.78
C ASP A 120 7.06 -0.84 4.83
N GLY A 121 7.71 -1.85 5.42
CA GLY A 121 8.78 -1.67 6.42
C GLY A 121 8.32 -1.35 7.84
N VAL A 122 7.01 -1.35 8.11
CA VAL A 122 6.45 -1.00 9.43
C VAL A 122 6.71 -2.12 10.45
N GLN A 123 7.11 -1.75 11.68
CA GLN A 123 7.34 -2.68 12.77
C GLN A 123 6.61 -2.23 14.04
N TRP A 124 5.93 -3.18 14.68
CA TRP A 124 5.21 -2.95 15.92
C TRP A 124 5.71 -3.90 17.00
N THR A 125 6.10 -3.32 18.14
CA THR A 125 6.51 -4.07 19.34
C THR A 125 5.47 -3.88 20.42
N HIS A 126 4.95 -4.98 20.94
CA HIS A 126 3.89 -4.97 21.94
C HIS A 126 4.42 -5.46 23.29
N SER A 127 4.27 -4.62 24.33
CA SER A 127 4.65 -4.96 25.70
C SER A 127 3.61 -5.82 26.40
N THR A 128 2.32 -5.68 26.05
CA THR A 128 1.26 -6.50 26.61
C THR A 128 1.07 -7.78 25.78
N PRO A 129 1.24 -8.97 26.38
CA PRO A 129 0.93 -10.21 25.69
C PRO A 129 -0.57 -10.33 25.43
N ASN A 130 -0.95 -11.17 24.48
CA ASN A 130 -2.34 -11.53 24.17
C ASN A 130 -3.22 -10.38 23.63
N GLY A 131 -2.63 -9.37 23.01
CA GLY A 131 -3.41 -8.31 22.36
C GLY A 131 -3.93 -8.70 20.97
N MET A 132 -4.86 -7.91 20.45
CA MET A 132 -5.36 -7.98 19.08
C MET A 132 -4.97 -6.70 18.34
N TYR A 133 -4.20 -6.84 17.25
CA TYR A 133 -3.87 -5.72 16.37
C TYR A 133 -4.72 -5.79 15.11
N GLN A 134 -5.36 -4.68 14.73
CA GLN A 134 -6.29 -4.63 13.62
C GLN A 134 -5.86 -3.53 12.64
N TYR A 135 -5.70 -3.91 11.38
CA TYR A 135 -5.49 -3.03 10.24
C TYR A 135 -6.77 -2.92 9.44
N PHE A 136 -7.28 -1.70 9.28
CA PHE A 136 -8.39 -1.38 8.39
C PHE A 136 -7.82 -0.74 7.12
N ILE A 137 -7.76 -1.53 6.06
CA ILE A 137 -7.21 -1.19 4.76
C ILE A 137 -8.35 -0.73 3.85
N LYS A 138 -8.23 0.47 3.28
CA LYS A 138 -9.12 0.97 2.24
C LYS A 138 -8.39 0.94 0.91
N VAL A 139 -8.77 0.01 0.04
CA VAL A 139 -8.14 -0.23 -1.27
C VAL A 139 -8.80 0.67 -2.31
N VAL A 140 -8.01 1.47 -3.02
CA VAL A 140 -8.44 2.44 -4.02
C VAL A 140 -7.96 2.00 -5.40
N PRO A 141 -8.86 1.58 -6.30
CA PRO A 141 -8.51 1.25 -7.68
C PRO A 141 -7.83 2.44 -8.36
N THR A 142 -6.67 2.19 -8.95
CA THR A 142 -5.81 3.21 -9.55
C THR A 142 -5.38 2.81 -10.95
N ILE A 143 -5.59 3.71 -11.91
CA ILE A 143 -5.11 3.53 -13.29
C ILE A 143 -3.96 4.50 -13.49
N TYR A 144 -2.81 3.99 -13.91
CA TYR A 144 -1.65 4.79 -14.28
C TYR A 144 -1.45 4.72 -15.79
N THR A 145 -1.65 5.83 -16.48
CA THR A 145 -1.44 5.96 -17.92
C THR A 145 -0.12 6.68 -18.17
N HIS A 146 0.81 5.95 -18.75
CA HIS A 146 2.13 6.45 -19.15
C HIS A 146 2.03 7.27 -20.44
N PHE A 147 3.03 8.10 -20.74
CA PHE A 147 3.02 9.00 -21.90
C PHE A 147 2.89 8.29 -23.26
N ASN A 148 3.30 7.02 -23.32
CA ASN A 148 3.21 6.17 -24.52
C ASN A 148 1.81 5.55 -24.71
N GLY A 149 0.84 5.88 -23.86
CA GLY A 149 -0.52 5.33 -23.89
C GLY A 149 -0.68 3.97 -23.20
N HIS A 150 0.40 3.36 -22.71
CA HIS A 150 0.29 2.14 -21.91
C HIS A 150 -0.30 2.46 -20.54
N SER A 151 -1.33 1.72 -20.15
CA SER A 151 -2.03 1.91 -18.88
C SER A 151 -1.86 0.70 -17.98
N ILE A 152 -1.44 0.92 -16.74
CA ILE A 152 -1.32 -0.07 -15.67
C ILE A 152 -2.54 0.07 -14.78
N GLN A 153 -3.26 -1.04 -14.55
CA GLN A 153 -4.37 -1.08 -13.59
C GLN A 153 -3.89 -1.74 -12.31
N SER A 154 -3.85 -0.98 -11.22
CA SER A 154 -3.45 -1.49 -9.92
C SER A 154 -4.26 -0.82 -8.82
N ASN A 155 -3.86 -0.97 -7.55
CA ASN A 155 -4.54 -0.38 -6.43
C ASN A 155 -3.54 0.31 -5.50
N GLN A 156 -3.98 1.44 -4.98
CA GLN A 156 -3.37 2.08 -3.82
C GLN A 156 -4.18 1.69 -2.59
N PHE A 157 -3.65 1.95 -1.39
CA PHE A 157 -4.45 1.77 -0.19
C PHE A 157 -4.05 2.74 0.91
N SER A 158 -4.99 3.04 1.78
CA SER A 158 -4.75 3.71 3.06
C SER A 158 -5.05 2.75 4.20
N VAL A 159 -4.47 3.02 5.38
CA VAL A 159 -4.58 2.14 6.54
C VAL A 159 -4.95 2.94 7.77
N THR A 160 -5.83 2.35 8.58
CA THR A 160 -6.10 2.78 9.95
C THR A 160 -5.81 1.62 10.88
N GLU A 161 -5.14 1.89 11.99
CA GLU A 161 -4.66 0.86 12.91
C GLU A 161 -5.40 0.95 14.23
N HIS A 162 -5.68 -0.20 14.84
CA HIS A 162 -6.36 -0.27 16.12
C HIS A 162 -5.85 -1.43 16.95
N PHE A 163 -5.43 -1.14 18.18
CA PHE A 163 -4.94 -2.13 19.12
C PHE A 163 -5.94 -2.34 20.26
N ARG A 164 -6.28 -3.60 20.55
CA ARG A 164 -7.09 -3.99 21.70
C ARG A 164 -6.26 -4.85 22.64
N SER A 165 -6.08 -4.41 23.89
CA SER A 165 -5.42 -5.19 24.94
C SER A 165 -6.40 -6.15 25.62
N ALA A 166 -5.93 -7.31 26.06
CA ALA A 166 -6.73 -8.34 26.74
C ALA A 166 -7.08 -8.01 28.22
N GLY A 167 -7.27 -6.72 28.56
CA GLY A 167 -7.52 -6.26 29.93
C GLY A 167 -8.79 -6.84 30.57
N ALA A 168 -8.66 -7.17 31.86
CA ALA A 168 -9.60 -7.83 32.76
C ALA A 168 -11.11 -7.60 32.47
N GLY A 169 -11.80 -8.65 32.02
CA GLY A 169 -13.27 -8.73 32.03
C GLY A 169 -13.90 -9.31 30.77
N HIS A 170 -13.19 -9.34 29.64
CA HIS A 170 -13.72 -9.87 28.38
C HIS A 170 -13.00 -11.16 27.96
N PHE A 171 -13.60 -12.30 28.31
CA PHE A 171 -13.19 -13.68 28.02
C PHE A 171 -13.10 -14.06 26.51
N GLN A 172 -12.97 -13.11 25.58
CA GLN A 172 -13.31 -13.35 24.16
C GLN A 172 -12.40 -12.66 23.12
N THR A 173 -11.30 -12.00 23.48
CA THR A 173 -10.43 -11.38 22.46
C THR A 173 -9.40 -12.39 21.95
N LEU A 174 -9.56 -12.85 20.71
CA LEU A 174 -8.60 -13.73 20.03
C LEU A 174 -7.29 -12.96 19.77
N PRO A 175 -6.15 -13.33 20.39
CA PRO A 175 -4.90 -12.65 20.13
C PRO A 175 -4.44 -12.91 18.70
N GLY A 176 -3.94 -11.89 18.03
CA GLY A 176 -3.52 -12.00 16.63
C GLY A 176 -3.47 -10.66 15.90
N VAL A 177 -3.03 -10.73 14.65
CA VAL A 177 -2.94 -9.59 13.74
C VAL A 177 -3.98 -9.77 12.63
N PHE A 178 -4.92 -8.84 12.52
CA PHE A 178 -6.06 -8.89 11.62
C PHE A 178 -5.96 -7.78 10.58
N PHE A 179 -6.23 -8.11 9.32
CA PHE A 179 -6.24 -7.21 8.19
C PHE A 179 -7.62 -7.23 7.55
N PHE A 180 -8.40 -6.19 7.78
CA PHE A 180 -9.68 -5.97 7.15
C PHE A 180 -9.46 -5.09 5.93
N TYR A 181 -9.84 -5.54 4.74
CA TYR A 181 -9.72 -4.75 3.52
C TYR A 181 -11.09 -4.49 2.91
N ASP A 182 -11.29 -3.29 2.41
CA ASP A 182 -12.52 -2.88 1.76
C ASP A 182 -12.21 -2.00 0.53
N LEU A 183 -13.03 -2.13 -0.51
CA LEU A 183 -12.84 -1.42 -1.76
C LEU A 183 -13.51 -0.05 -1.69
N SER A 184 -12.72 0.99 -1.96
CA SER A 184 -13.21 2.35 -2.06
C SER A 184 -14.11 2.49 -3.30
N PRO A 185 -15.24 3.21 -3.21
CA PRO A 185 -16.09 3.50 -4.36
C PRO A 185 -15.46 4.53 -5.33
N ILE A 186 -14.29 5.08 -5.01
CA ILE A 186 -13.59 6.09 -5.80
C ILE A 186 -12.45 5.43 -6.57
N LYS A 187 -12.25 5.88 -7.82
CA LYS A 187 -11.14 5.48 -8.68
C LYS A 187 -10.22 6.67 -8.94
N VAL A 188 -8.91 6.45 -8.83
CA VAL A 188 -7.88 7.45 -9.13
C VAL A 188 -7.25 7.16 -10.49
N THR A 189 -7.10 8.17 -11.34
CA THR A 189 -6.43 8.04 -12.62
C THR A 189 -5.26 9.01 -12.67
N PHE A 190 -4.04 8.48 -12.81
CA PHE A 190 -2.84 9.26 -13.07
C PHE A 190 -2.52 9.23 -14.55
N THR A 191 -2.34 10.40 -15.15
CA THR A 191 -1.92 10.54 -16.54
C THR A 191 -0.64 11.33 -16.59
N GLU A 192 0.45 10.71 -17.04
CA GLU A 192 1.67 11.44 -17.31
C GLU A 192 1.53 12.25 -18.60
N GLN A 193 1.81 13.54 -18.50
CA GLN A 193 1.80 14.45 -19.64
C GLN A 193 3.19 15.07 -19.78
N HIS A 194 3.69 15.10 -21.02
CA HIS A 194 4.85 15.91 -21.35
C HIS A 194 4.41 17.32 -21.72
N VAL A 195 5.15 18.31 -21.24
CA VAL A 195 5.07 19.66 -21.77
C VAL A 195 5.57 19.65 -23.22
N SER A 196 4.83 20.31 -24.11
CA SER A 196 5.18 20.36 -25.52
C SER A 196 6.43 21.22 -25.73
N PHE A 197 7.26 20.86 -26.72
CA PHE A 197 8.44 21.65 -27.11
C PHE A 197 8.07 23.10 -27.48
N LEU A 198 6.84 23.32 -27.96
CA LEU A 198 6.32 24.66 -28.26
C LEU A 198 6.22 25.53 -27.01
N HIS A 199 5.93 24.96 -25.84
CA HIS A 199 5.93 25.70 -24.58
C HIS A 199 7.33 26.20 -24.21
N PHE A 200 8.37 25.42 -24.51
CA PHE A 200 9.75 25.87 -24.36
C PHE A 200 10.10 26.98 -25.35
N LEU A 201 9.76 26.81 -26.63
CA LEU A 201 10.07 27.81 -27.66
C LEU A 201 9.37 29.15 -27.39
N THR A 202 8.09 29.10 -26.99
CA THR A 202 7.34 30.31 -26.61
C THR A 202 7.99 31.03 -25.43
N ASN A 203 8.47 30.30 -24.42
CA ASN A 203 9.23 30.90 -23.31
C ASN A 203 10.54 31.55 -23.77
N VAL A 204 11.30 30.91 -24.66
CA VAL A 204 12.54 31.50 -25.22
C VAL A 204 12.24 32.76 -26.01
N CYS A 205 11.25 32.72 -26.91
CA CYS A 205 10.83 33.88 -27.68
C CYS A 205 10.36 35.03 -26.78
N ALA A 206 9.63 34.74 -25.70
CA ALA A 206 9.19 35.74 -24.73
C ALA A 206 10.38 36.43 -24.03
N ILE A 207 11.40 35.66 -23.63
CA ILE A 207 12.61 36.21 -23.01
C ILE A 207 13.37 37.09 -24.01
N VAL A 208 13.63 36.60 -25.23
CA VAL A 208 14.37 37.35 -26.26
C VAL A 208 13.62 38.62 -26.68
N GLY A 209 12.31 38.51 -26.93
CA GLY A 209 11.46 39.65 -27.28
C GLY A 209 11.38 40.68 -26.16
N GLY A 210 11.32 40.23 -24.89
CA GLY A 210 11.37 41.09 -23.72
C GLY A 210 12.67 41.89 -23.64
N VAL A 211 13.83 41.22 -23.78
CA VAL A 211 15.15 41.88 -23.75
C VAL A 211 15.30 42.90 -24.88
N PHE A 212 14.87 42.55 -26.10
CA PHE A 212 14.95 43.47 -27.24
C PHE A 212 14.07 44.71 -27.04
N THR A 213 12.84 44.50 -26.54
CA THR A 213 11.90 45.60 -26.26
C THR A 213 12.44 46.54 -25.18
N VAL A 214 12.94 45.99 -24.06
CA VAL A 214 13.53 46.78 -22.97
C VAL A 214 14.76 47.55 -23.46
N SER A 215 15.62 46.92 -24.26
CA SER A 215 16.81 47.56 -24.82
C SER A 215 16.45 48.72 -25.75
N GLY A 216 15.47 48.54 -26.64
CA GLY A 216 15.02 49.60 -27.55
C GLY A 216 14.36 50.78 -26.82
N ILE A 217 13.62 50.53 -25.75
CA ILE A 217 13.05 51.58 -24.90
C ILE A 217 14.19 52.37 -24.23
N LEU A 218 15.16 51.70 -23.62
CA LEU A 218 16.31 52.34 -22.97
C LEU A 218 17.13 53.21 -23.94
N ASP A 219 17.44 52.69 -25.13
CA ASP A 219 18.20 53.42 -26.15
C ASP A 219 17.45 54.68 -26.61
N SER A 220 16.15 54.56 -26.89
CA SER A 220 15.31 55.69 -27.28
C SER A 220 15.23 56.76 -26.18
N PHE A 221 15.10 56.36 -24.90
CA PHE A 221 15.11 57.29 -23.78
C PHE A 221 16.45 58.03 -23.63
N ILE A 222 17.57 57.31 -23.77
CA ILE A 222 18.91 57.91 -23.68
C ILE A 222 19.13 58.88 -24.84
N TYR A 223 18.84 58.49 -26.08
CA TYR A 223 19.02 59.32 -27.27
C TYR A 223 18.20 60.62 -27.20
N HIS A 224 16.90 60.51 -26.89
CA HIS A 224 16.03 61.68 -26.74
C HIS A 224 16.43 62.54 -25.54
N GLY A 225 16.83 61.92 -24.43
CA GLY A 225 17.32 62.61 -23.23
C GLY A 225 18.56 63.45 -23.53
N GLN A 226 19.59 62.85 -24.15
CA GLN A 226 20.82 63.56 -24.55
C GLN A 226 20.53 64.70 -25.52
N ARG A 227 19.68 64.46 -26.53
CA ARG A 227 19.35 65.47 -27.54
C ARG A 227 18.52 66.62 -26.96
N ALA A 228 17.59 66.33 -26.04
CA ALA A 228 16.82 67.36 -25.34
C ALA A 228 17.69 68.20 -24.39
N ILE A 229 18.62 67.56 -23.66
CA ILE A 229 19.59 68.26 -22.81
C ILE A 229 20.51 69.14 -23.66
N LYS A 230 21.08 68.61 -24.74
CA LYS A 230 21.94 69.37 -25.65
C LYS A 230 21.20 70.58 -26.25
N LYS A 231 19.95 70.40 -26.68
CA LYS A 231 19.12 71.50 -27.19
C LYS A 231 18.81 72.53 -26.10
N LYS A 232 18.57 72.11 -24.84
CA LYS A 232 18.38 73.05 -23.72
C LYS A 232 19.66 73.83 -23.39
N ILE A 233 20.84 73.22 -23.54
CA ILE A 233 22.14 73.89 -23.37
C ILE A 233 22.36 74.92 -24.50
N GLU A 234 22.06 74.59 -25.76
CA GLU A 234 22.23 75.49 -26.91
C GLU A 234 21.32 76.73 -26.86
N ILE A 235 20.14 76.64 -26.25
CA ILE A 235 19.20 77.77 -26.09
C ILE A 235 19.59 78.66 -24.86
N GLY A 236 20.73 78.38 -24.21
CA GLY A 236 21.26 79.21 -23.12
C GLY A 236 20.43 79.18 -21.83
N LYS A 237 19.51 78.22 -21.69
CA LYS A 237 18.51 78.20 -20.60
C LYS A 237 19.01 77.48 -19.33
N PHE A 238 20.31 77.55 -19.07
CA PHE A 238 20.99 77.02 -17.88
C PHE A 238 21.92 78.06 -17.21
N SER A 239 21.72 79.35 -17.50
CA SER A 239 22.13 80.45 -16.61
C SER A 239 20.91 81.01 -15.89
#